data_AF-A0A1A9ADZ2-F1
#
_entry.id   AF-A0A1A9ADZ2-F1
#
_cell.length_a   1.000
_cell.length_b   1.000
_cell.length_c   1.000
_cell.angle_alpha   90.00
_cell.angle_beta   90.00
_cell.angle_gamma   90.00
#
_symmetry.space_group_name_H-M   'P 1'
#
loop_
_entity.id
_entity.type
_entity.pdbx_description
1 polymer ?
#
loop_
_entity_poly.entity_id
_entity_poly.type
_entity_poly.pdbx_seq_one_letter_code
_entity_poly.pdbx_strand_id
1 'polypeptide(L)'
;MNRASGGPLDFGIEPPGPTETVPLRLIEVLRPRMFDDCPICGDPATTEEHVPPQRLGGTRMTRTCARCNNSFGTLLEADLVDWFDEAWSTSSFQSDAVAGRRQTSRLLRRWTSDGQFIFLPEGRCDPAVGGILAAGGDVTLEVSPPDQNRCHLALLKSMYLALCIKAGVPQGEPADRLRAELLAVRDAKRKADVPVSPIALGLTVLRHWGDPITEESVVLAELQSETGPLLGFLLAGRVFVSASSSWSEATAAPSGRLVYQLQVDASVRGDVASVHPQPPPQAGRRRA
;
A
#
# COMPACT_ATOMS: atom_id res chain seq x y z
N MET A 1 -10.87 24.30 20.04
CA MET A 1 -9.41 24.18 19.92
C MET A 1 -8.96 23.00 20.76
N ASN A 2 -8.78 21.83 20.15
CA ASN A 2 -8.08 20.69 20.78
C ASN A 2 -6.76 20.55 20.02
N ARG A 3 -5.63 20.78 20.70
CA ARG A 3 -4.30 20.46 20.17
C ARG A 3 -4.13 18.94 20.25
N ALA A 4 -4.23 18.27 19.12
CA ALA A 4 -3.76 16.88 19.01
C ALA A 4 -2.23 16.91 19.05
N SER A 5 -1.64 16.30 20.08
CA SER A 5 -0.20 16.06 20.18
C SER A 5 0.21 15.05 19.11
N GLY A 6 1.17 15.41 18.26
CA GLY A 6 1.71 14.52 17.22
C GLY A 6 2.58 13.39 17.80
N GLY A 7 2.88 12.39 16.96
CA GLY A 7 3.72 11.22 17.29
C GLY A 7 4.77 10.95 16.20
N PRO A 8 5.74 10.03 16.46
CA PRO A 8 6.76 9.66 15.49
C PRO A 8 6.21 8.80 14.32
N LEU A 9 6.79 8.97 13.13
CA LEU A 9 6.55 8.12 11.94
C LEU A 9 7.81 7.35 11.56
N ASP A 10 7.65 6.12 11.07
CA ASP A 10 8.75 5.29 10.56
C ASP A 10 9.00 5.53 9.06
N PHE A 11 10.27 5.49 8.65
CA PHE A 11 10.67 5.54 7.24
C PHE A 11 10.45 4.20 6.52
N GLY A 12 9.81 4.27 5.34
CA GLY A 12 9.86 3.20 4.35
C GLY A 12 8.54 2.46 4.09
N ILE A 13 8.49 1.83 2.92
CA ILE A 13 7.46 0.89 2.46
C ILE A 13 7.70 -0.52 3.02
N GLU A 14 8.86 -0.74 3.63
CA GLU A 14 9.32 -2.03 4.13
C GLU A 14 8.86 -2.33 5.57
N PRO A 15 8.76 -3.62 5.96
CA PRO A 15 8.46 -4.07 7.32
C PRO A 15 9.42 -3.50 8.37
N PRO A 16 9.05 -3.57 9.67
CA PRO A 16 9.87 -3.05 10.76
C PRO A 16 11.21 -3.82 10.89
N GLY A 17 12.25 -3.28 10.27
CA GLY A 17 13.60 -3.26 10.86
C GLY A 17 13.74 -2.04 11.78
N PRO A 18 14.92 -1.75 12.34
CA PRO A 18 15.17 -0.49 13.03
C PRO A 18 14.90 0.67 12.06
N THR A 19 13.72 1.26 12.16
CA THR A 19 13.31 2.39 11.34
C THR A 19 13.71 3.68 12.04
N GLU A 20 14.30 4.58 11.26
CA GLU A 20 14.44 5.96 11.69
C GLU A 20 13.03 6.52 11.94
N THR A 21 12.85 7.17 13.09
CA THR A 21 11.59 7.83 13.44
C THR A 21 11.69 9.31 13.21
N VAL A 22 10.68 9.92 12.59
CA VAL A 22 10.64 11.37 12.36
C VAL A 22 9.48 12.01 13.12
N PRO A 23 9.69 13.14 13.81
CA PRO A 23 8.61 13.89 14.43
C PRO A 23 7.60 14.42 13.40
N LEU A 24 6.32 14.19 13.64
CA LEU A 24 5.22 14.72 12.85
C LEU A 24 4.39 15.72 13.67
N ARG A 25 4.13 16.90 13.10
CA ARG A 25 3.21 17.90 13.66
C ARG A 25 1.88 17.88 12.93
N LEU A 26 0.79 17.62 13.65
CA LEU A 26 -0.57 17.75 13.11
C LEU A 26 -0.97 19.22 13.03
N ILE A 27 -1.42 19.68 11.86
CA ILE A 27 -1.79 21.09 11.61
C ILE A 27 -3.30 21.26 11.60
N GLU A 28 -4.00 20.52 10.73
CA GLU A 28 -5.43 20.74 10.48
C GLU A 28 -6.14 19.43 10.13
N VAL A 29 -7.20 19.11 10.87
CA VAL A 29 -8.13 18.04 10.50
C VAL A 29 -9.00 18.52 9.36
N LEU A 30 -8.94 17.84 8.22
CA LEU A 30 -9.77 18.20 7.07
C LEU A 30 -11.21 17.72 7.28
N ARG A 31 -12.17 18.52 6.82
CA ARG A 31 -13.59 18.13 6.79
C ARG A 31 -14.00 17.73 5.37
N PRO A 32 -14.97 16.80 5.22
CA PRO A 32 -15.45 16.41 3.91
C PRO A 32 -15.85 17.62 3.05
N ARG A 33 -15.50 17.57 1.76
CA ARG A 33 -15.89 18.55 0.77
C ARG A 33 -16.43 17.84 -0.46
N MET A 34 -17.72 18.02 -0.72
CA MET A 34 -18.41 17.43 -1.87
C MET A 34 -18.30 18.38 -3.06
N PHE A 35 -17.79 17.88 -4.18
CA PHE A 35 -17.76 18.61 -5.44
C PHE A 35 -18.93 18.17 -6.31
N ASP A 36 -19.43 19.09 -7.15
CA ASP A 36 -20.42 18.78 -8.17
C ASP A 36 -19.75 18.14 -9.41
N ASP A 37 -18.52 18.54 -9.70
CA ASP A 37 -17.67 17.98 -10.76
C ASP A 37 -16.53 17.17 -10.15
N CYS A 38 -16.15 16.08 -10.81
CA CYS A 38 -15.10 15.20 -10.34
C CYS A 38 -13.76 15.95 -10.35
N PRO A 39 -13.07 16.07 -9.20
CA PRO A 39 -11.82 16.83 -9.13
C PRO A 39 -10.72 16.26 -10.04
N ILE A 40 -10.79 14.96 -10.39
CA ILE A 40 -9.78 14.29 -11.21
C ILE A 40 -10.00 14.55 -12.71
N CYS A 41 -11.23 14.44 -13.20
CA CYS A 41 -11.52 14.45 -14.64
C CYS A 41 -12.49 15.52 -15.14
N GLY A 42 -13.17 16.23 -14.23
CA GLY A 42 -14.16 17.24 -14.58
C GLY A 42 -15.55 16.71 -14.94
N ASP A 43 -15.75 15.40 -15.08
CA ASP A 43 -17.09 14.81 -15.29
C ASP A 43 -17.97 14.99 -14.05
N PRO A 44 -19.31 15.01 -14.17
CA PRO A 44 -20.21 15.11 -13.01
C PRO A 44 -19.90 14.09 -11.91
N ALA A 45 -19.72 14.58 -10.68
CA ALA A 45 -19.41 13.77 -9.52
C ALA A 45 -20.69 13.10 -9.00
N THR A 46 -20.75 11.78 -9.14
CA THR A 46 -21.97 10.99 -8.88
C THR A 46 -21.79 10.00 -7.73
N THR A 47 -20.56 9.72 -7.32
CA THR A 47 -20.24 8.72 -6.30
C THR A 47 -19.49 9.34 -5.14
N GLU A 48 -19.80 8.94 -3.92
CA GLU A 48 -19.01 9.29 -2.74
C GLU A 48 -17.69 8.50 -2.75
N GLU A 49 -16.61 9.18 -2.37
CA GLU A 49 -15.25 8.68 -2.42
C GLU A 49 -14.66 8.65 -1.02
N HIS A 50 -14.04 7.52 -0.66
CA HIS A 50 -13.29 7.42 0.59
C HIS A 50 -11.89 7.98 0.40
N VAL A 51 -11.41 8.83 1.32
CA VAL A 51 -10.03 9.36 1.29
C VAL A 51 -9.38 9.18 2.66
N PRO A 52 -8.38 8.27 2.82
CA PRO A 52 -7.93 7.25 1.87
C PRO A 52 -9.00 6.16 1.60
N PRO A 53 -8.72 5.07 0.86
CA PRO A 53 -9.68 3.99 0.69
C PRO A 53 -10.19 3.43 2.03
N GLN A 54 -11.43 2.96 2.08
CA GLN A 54 -12.10 2.54 3.32
C GLN A 54 -11.32 1.47 4.10
N ARG A 55 -10.69 0.53 3.39
CA ARG A 55 -9.90 -0.55 4.01
C ARG A 55 -8.63 -0.05 4.72
N LEU A 56 -8.17 1.16 4.43
CA LEU A 56 -7.08 1.81 5.16
C LEU A 56 -7.58 2.58 6.40
N GLY A 57 -8.89 2.59 6.67
CA GLY A 57 -9.51 3.41 7.71
C GLY A 57 -10.04 4.75 7.20
N GLY A 58 -10.11 4.95 5.88
CA GLY A 58 -10.65 6.17 5.33
C GLY A 58 -12.19 6.26 5.39
N THR A 59 -12.69 7.50 5.44
CA THR A 59 -14.12 7.81 5.45
C THR A 59 -14.51 8.54 4.17
N ARG A 60 -15.81 8.72 3.93
CA ARG A 60 -16.34 9.45 2.78
C ARG A 60 -16.03 10.94 2.93
N MET A 61 -15.03 11.40 2.18
CA MET A 61 -14.51 12.76 2.32
C MET A 61 -14.85 13.65 1.12
N THR A 62 -15.22 13.07 -0.02
CA THR A 62 -15.52 13.84 -1.23
C THR A 62 -16.38 13.07 -2.23
N ARG A 63 -16.66 13.65 -3.40
CA ARG A 63 -17.33 13.00 -4.53
C ARG A 63 -16.45 12.98 -5.77
N THR A 64 -16.54 11.88 -6.51
CA THR A 64 -15.88 11.64 -7.80
C THR A 64 -16.90 11.11 -8.80
N CYS A 65 -16.55 11.02 -10.08
CA CYS A 65 -17.38 10.30 -11.05
C CYS A 65 -17.19 8.78 -10.87
N ALA A 66 -18.23 8.00 -11.20
CA ALA A 66 -18.20 6.54 -11.06
C ALA A 66 -17.03 5.88 -11.81
N ARG A 67 -16.65 6.42 -12.98
CA ARG A 67 -15.52 5.90 -13.77
C ARG A 67 -14.20 6.04 -13.02
N CYS A 68 -13.90 7.23 -12.49
CA CYS A 68 -12.69 7.43 -11.69
C CYS A 68 -12.71 6.53 -10.45
N ASN A 69 -13.78 6.57 -9.66
CA ASN A 69 -13.91 5.78 -8.43
C ASN A 69 -13.62 4.28 -8.68
N ASN A 70 -14.31 3.68 -9.65
CA ASN A 70 -14.20 2.25 -9.95
C ASN A 70 -12.84 1.87 -10.58
N SER A 71 -12.33 2.69 -11.51
CA SER A 71 -11.03 2.41 -12.16
C SER A 71 -9.90 2.36 -11.13
N PHE A 72 -9.82 3.35 -10.24
CA PHE A 72 -8.76 3.39 -9.23
C PHE A 72 -8.90 2.27 -8.19
N GLY A 73 -10.13 1.98 -7.73
CA GLY A 73 -10.38 0.86 -6.82
C GLY A 73 -9.90 -0.47 -7.39
N THR A 74 -10.18 -0.72 -8.67
CA THR A 74 -9.82 -1.97 -9.35
C THR A 74 -8.32 -2.04 -9.69
N LEU A 75 -7.74 -0.92 -10.14
CA LEU A 75 -6.37 -0.91 -10.68
C LEU A 75 -5.32 -0.70 -9.61
N LEU A 76 -5.55 0.15 -8.62
CA LEU A 76 -4.52 0.60 -7.69
C LEU A 76 -4.77 0.19 -6.23
N GLU A 77 -5.98 0.41 -5.73
CA GLU A 77 -6.22 0.42 -4.28
C GLU A 77 -6.02 -0.95 -3.63
N ALA A 78 -6.26 -2.04 -4.38
CA ALA A 78 -5.96 -3.38 -3.88
C ALA A 78 -4.48 -3.57 -3.53
N ASP A 79 -3.55 -3.05 -4.34
CA ASP A 79 -2.12 -3.11 -4.05
C ASP A 79 -1.77 -2.23 -2.84
N LEU A 80 -2.36 -1.05 -2.73
CA LEU A 80 -2.16 -0.17 -1.56
C LEU A 80 -2.65 -0.83 -0.26
N VAL A 81 -3.81 -1.49 -0.29
CA VAL A 81 -4.35 -2.23 0.87
C VAL A 81 -3.47 -3.42 1.21
N ASP A 82 -2.96 -4.15 0.21
CA ASP A 82 -2.04 -5.26 0.45
C ASP A 82 -0.71 -4.77 1.04
N TRP A 83 -0.17 -3.64 0.54
CA TRP A 83 0.99 -3.00 1.17
C TRP A 83 0.70 -2.58 2.61
N PHE A 84 -0.44 -1.93 2.85
CA PHE A 84 -0.86 -1.51 4.17
C PHE A 84 -1.07 -2.69 5.12
N ASP A 85 -1.64 -3.80 4.68
CA ASP A 85 -1.84 -4.96 5.56
C ASP A 85 -0.61 -5.87 5.65
N GLU A 86 0.52 -5.54 5.02
CA GLU A 86 1.65 -6.44 4.80
C GLU A 86 1.23 -7.79 4.21
N ALA A 87 0.31 -7.75 3.25
CA ALA A 87 -0.22 -8.91 2.58
C ALA A 87 0.52 -9.16 1.27
N TRP A 88 0.74 -10.44 0.98
CA TRP A 88 1.01 -10.90 -0.37
C TRP A 88 -0.23 -11.51 -0.98
N SER A 89 -0.49 -11.21 -2.25
CA SER A 89 -1.67 -11.69 -2.96
C SER A 89 -1.36 -12.89 -3.84
N THR A 90 -2.39 -13.65 -4.24
CA THR A 90 -2.28 -14.81 -5.14
C THR A 90 -1.22 -15.83 -4.69
N SER A 91 -1.18 -16.10 -3.38
CA SER A 91 -0.18 -17.00 -2.82
C SER A 91 -0.55 -18.45 -3.08
N SER A 92 0.45 -19.29 -3.26
CA SER A 92 0.23 -20.72 -3.46
C SER A 92 1.34 -21.58 -2.94
N PHE A 93 0.96 -22.76 -2.49
CA PHE A 93 1.82 -23.75 -1.88
C PHE A 93 1.86 -25.00 -2.76
N GLN A 94 3.03 -25.63 -2.82
CA GLN A 94 3.23 -26.91 -3.48
C GLN A 94 4.26 -27.72 -2.70
N SER A 95 4.00 -29.01 -2.54
CA SER A 95 4.95 -29.99 -2.00
C SER A 95 4.79 -31.33 -2.72
N ASP A 96 5.76 -32.22 -2.57
CA ASP A 96 5.67 -33.58 -3.11
C ASP A 96 4.68 -34.46 -2.34
N ALA A 97 4.41 -34.11 -1.07
CA ALA A 97 3.50 -34.85 -0.21
C ALA A 97 2.02 -34.69 -0.61
N VAL A 98 1.66 -33.58 -1.26
CA VAL A 98 0.28 -33.30 -1.69
C VAL A 98 0.27 -32.88 -3.15
N ALA A 99 -0.38 -33.68 -3.99
CA ALA A 99 -0.35 -33.51 -5.44
C ALA A 99 -0.96 -32.18 -5.90
N GLY A 100 -0.14 -31.34 -6.53
CA GLY A 100 -0.54 -30.14 -7.26
C GLY A 100 -0.54 -28.85 -6.42
N ARG A 101 -0.56 -27.72 -7.12
CA ARG A 101 -0.53 -26.38 -6.52
C ARG A 101 -1.84 -26.08 -5.79
N ARG A 102 -1.75 -25.50 -4.58
CA ARG A 102 -2.90 -25.09 -3.75
C ARG A 102 -2.82 -23.61 -3.44
N GLN A 103 -3.95 -22.92 -3.46
CA GLN A 103 -3.99 -21.47 -3.40
C GLN A 103 -4.55 -20.95 -2.08
N THR A 104 -4.03 -19.81 -1.66
CA THR A 104 -4.67 -18.92 -0.68
C THR A 104 -4.84 -17.54 -1.28
N SER A 105 -5.82 -16.78 -0.78
CA SER A 105 -6.18 -15.47 -1.29
C SER A 105 -5.11 -14.43 -0.98
N ARG A 106 -4.90 -14.19 0.32
CA ARG A 106 -3.89 -13.29 0.87
C ARG A 106 -3.06 -14.04 1.92
N LEU A 107 -1.78 -13.72 1.99
CA LEU A 107 -0.88 -14.18 3.04
C LEU A 107 -0.34 -12.95 3.78
N LEU A 108 -0.85 -12.72 4.99
CA LEU A 108 -0.45 -11.62 5.84
C LEU A 108 0.87 -11.95 6.53
N ARG A 109 1.85 -11.07 6.45
CA ARG A 109 3.07 -11.17 7.26
C ARG A 109 2.88 -10.39 8.55
N ARG A 110 3.06 -11.02 9.71
CA ARG A 110 2.89 -10.40 11.03
C ARG A 110 4.13 -10.60 11.87
N TRP A 111 4.59 -9.55 12.51
CA TRP A 111 5.77 -9.61 13.37
C TRP A 111 5.38 -9.87 14.82
N THR A 112 6.14 -10.71 15.49
CA THR A 112 6.05 -10.95 16.93
C THR A 112 6.97 -9.98 17.68
N SER A 113 6.75 -9.79 18.98
CA SER A 113 7.52 -8.86 19.81
C SER A 113 9.00 -9.22 19.95
N ASP A 114 9.38 -10.46 19.67
CA ASP A 114 10.75 -10.96 19.66
C ASP A 114 11.41 -10.90 18.27
N GLY A 115 10.77 -10.25 17.29
CA GLY A 115 11.31 -10.03 15.95
C GLY A 115 11.20 -11.22 14.99
N GLN A 116 10.46 -12.27 15.36
CA GLN A 116 10.05 -13.30 14.40
C GLN A 116 8.85 -12.82 13.57
N PHE A 117 8.53 -13.53 12.49
CA PHE A 117 7.31 -13.27 11.73
C PHE A 117 6.49 -14.53 11.51
N ILE A 118 5.18 -14.34 11.36
CA ILE A 118 4.18 -15.36 11.10
C ILE A 118 3.50 -15.03 9.78
N PHE A 119 3.31 -16.04 8.93
CA PHE A 119 2.40 -15.94 7.80
C PHE A 119 1.00 -16.40 8.19
N LEU A 120 0.03 -15.50 8.06
CA LEU A 120 -1.37 -15.75 8.38
C LEU A 120 -2.20 -15.69 7.09
N PRO A 121 -2.78 -16.82 6.64
CA PRO A 121 -3.72 -16.81 5.52
C PRO A 121 -4.96 -15.98 5.87
N GLU A 122 -5.38 -15.12 4.94
CA GLU A 122 -6.62 -14.34 5.09
C GLU A 122 -7.51 -14.55 3.87
N GLY A 123 -8.80 -14.79 4.12
CA GLY A 123 -9.81 -15.04 3.10
C GLY A 123 -9.91 -16.51 2.72
N ARG A 124 -10.21 -16.80 1.45
CA ARG A 124 -10.38 -18.17 0.97
C ARG A 124 -9.01 -18.88 0.93
N CYS A 125 -8.94 -20.02 1.59
CA CYS A 125 -7.78 -20.91 1.59
C CYS A 125 -8.24 -22.30 1.12
N ASP A 126 -7.48 -22.92 0.22
CA ASP A 126 -7.70 -24.32 -0.13
C ASP A 126 -7.42 -25.21 1.09
N PRO A 127 -8.35 -26.07 1.53
CA PRO A 127 -8.16 -26.93 2.70
C PRO A 127 -6.89 -27.79 2.65
N ALA A 128 -6.41 -28.13 1.45
CA ALA A 128 -5.20 -28.93 1.27
C ALA A 128 -3.91 -28.17 1.62
N VAL A 129 -3.94 -26.83 1.76
CA VAL A 129 -2.79 -26.05 2.24
C VAL A 129 -2.39 -26.48 3.65
N GLY A 130 -3.37 -26.74 4.53
CA GLY A 130 -3.09 -27.25 5.88
C GLY A 130 -2.37 -28.59 5.84
N GLY A 131 -2.79 -29.50 4.94
CA GLY A 131 -2.12 -30.78 4.72
C GLY A 131 -0.70 -30.65 4.17
N ILE A 132 -0.45 -29.68 3.26
CA ILE A 132 0.90 -29.39 2.75
C ILE A 132 1.83 -28.97 3.88
N LEU A 133 1.38 -28.06 4.74
CA LEU A 133 2.20 -27.54 5.83
C LEU A 133 2.37 -28.57 6.96
N ALA A 134 1.32 -29.34 7.27
CA ALA A 134 1.39 -30.38 8.30
C ALA A 134 2.26 -31.58 7.90
N ALA A 135 2.39 -31.87 6.61
CA ALA A 135 3.29 -32.92 6.12
C ALA A 135 4.78 -32.59 6.37
N GLY A 136 5.12 -31.31 6.54
CA GLY A 136 6.49 -30.84 6.69
C GLY A 136 7.34 -31.04 5.42
N GLY A 137 8.63 -30.76 5.55
CA GLY A 137 9.61 -30.91 4.46
C GLY A 137 9.69 -29.72 3.52
N ASP A 138 10.08 -29.98 2.27
CA ASP A 138 10.27 -28.95 1.26
C ASP A 138 8.92 -28.47 0.68
N VAL A 139 8.65 -27.18 0.84
CA VAL A 139 7.44 -26.52 0.32
C VAL A 139 7.85 -25.34 -0.55
N THR A 140 7.37 -25.32 -1.79
CA THR A 140 7.46 -24.14 -2.64
C THR A 140 6.31 -23.19 -2.35
N LEU A 141 6.63 -21.95 -1.98
CA LEU A 141 5.69 -20.84 -1.83
C LEU A 141 5.89 -19.85 -2.98
N GLU A 142 4.85 -19.63 -3.78
CA GLU A 142 4.82 -18.59 -4.80
C GLU A 142 3.86 -17.48 -4.39
N VAL A 143 4.29 -16.22 -4.45
CA VAL A 143 3.54 -15.05 -3.97
C VAL A 143 3.67 -13.87 -4.93
N SER A 144 2.66 -13.00 -4.95
CA SER A 144 2.73 -11.70 -5.63
C SER A 144 2.76 -10.59 -4.58
N PRO A 145 3.90 -9.91 -4.37
CA PRO A 145 3.94 -8.74 -3.51
C PRO A 145 3.14 -7.58 -4.15
N PRO A 146 2.73 -6.58 -3.34
CA PRO A 146 2.12 -5.35 -3.85
C PRO A 146 3.03 -4.65 -4.85
N ASP A 147 2.44 -4.16 -5.94
CA ASP A 147 3.19 -3.37 -6.92
C ASP A 147 3.41 -1.94 -6.42
N GLN A 148 4.68 -1.57 -6.23
CA GLN A 148 5.06 -0.30 -5.64
C GLN A 148 4.61 0.92 -6.43
N ASN A 149 4.65 0.85 -7.77
CA ASN A 149 4.16 1.94 -8.60
C ASN A 149 2.65 2.12 -8.40
N ARG A 150 1.89 1.01 -8.31
CA ARG A 150 0.45 1.09 -8.06
C ARG A 150 0.11 1.58 -6.65
N CYS A 151 0.88 1.19 -5.63
CA CYS A 151 0.78 1.74 -4.27
C CYS A 151 1.00 3.26 -4.26
N HIS A 152 2.08 3.73 -4.87
CA HIS A 152 2.39 5.16 -4.94
C HIS A 152 1.35 5.95 -5.74
N LEU A 153 0.83 5.42 -6.85
CA LEU A 153 -0.26 6.06 -7.58
C LEU A 153 -1.55 6.16 -6.75
N ALA A 154 -1.85 5.17 -5.91
CA ALA A 154 -3.01 5.23 -5.02
C ALA A 154 -2.83 6.29 -3.92
N LEU A 155 -1.60 6.43 -3.40
CA LEU A 155 -1.24 7.49 -2.45
C LEU A 155 -1.27 8.87 -3.12
N LEU A 156 -0.80 8.99 -4.37
CA LEU A 156 -0.90 10.21 -5.18
C LEU A 156 -2.35 10.64 -5.35
N LYS A 157 -3.26 9.70 -5.69
CA LYS A 157 -4.70 9.94 -5.76
C LYS A 157 -5.22 10.46 -4.42
N SER A 158 -4.91 9.78 -3.31
CA SER A 158 -5.39 10.15 -1.98
C SER A 158 -4.90 11.53 -1.55
N MET A 159 -3.61 11.82 -1.78
CA MET A 159 -2.99 13.12 -1.54
C MET A 159 -3.64 14.22 -2.39
N TYR A 160 -3.88 13.97 -3.67
CA TYR A 160 -4.53 14.92 -4.57
C TYR A 160 -5.95 15.25 -4.14
N LEU A 161 -6.74 14.24 -3.75
CA LEU A 161 -8.09 14.45 -3.22
C LEU A 161 -8.07 15.20 -1.90
N ALA A 162 -7.12 14.90 -1.00
CA ALA A 162 -6.92 15.66 0.23
C ALA A 162 -6.59 17.15 -0.04
N LEU A 163 -5.73 17.42 -1.03
CA LEU A 163 -5.44 18.77 -1.50
C LEU A 163 -6.70 19.46 -2.04
N CYS A 164 -7.50 18.75 -2.86
CA CYS A 164 -8.76 19.28 -3.37
C CYS A 164 -9.72 19.63 -2.23
N ILE A 165 -9.88 18.74 -1.25
CA ILE A 165 -10.72 18.98 -0.07
C ILE A 165 -10.26 20.26 0.65
N LYS A 166 -8.96 20.41 0.87
CA LYS A 166 -8.36 21.56 1.55
C LYS A 166 -8.52 22.88 0.80
N ALA A 167 -8.20 22.90 -0.49
CA ALA A 167 -7.96 24.12 -1.25
C ALA A 167 -8.93 24.36 -2.43
N GLY A 168 -9.79 23.38 -2.75
CA GLY A 168 -10.51 23.32 -4.02
C GLY A 168 -9.66 22.67 -5.10
N VAL A 169 -10.22 22.49 -6.30
CA VAL A 169 -9.52 21.84 -7.42
C VAL A 169 -8.38 22.75 -7.90
N PRO A 170 -7.11 22.38 -7.69
CA PRO A 170 -5.99 23.22 -8.05
C PRO A 170 -5.88 23.35 -9.58
N GLN A 171 -5.43 24.51 -10.05
CA GLN A 171 -5.25 24.83 -11.47
C GLN A 171 -3.80 25.18 -11.77
N GLY A 172 -3.41 25.06 -13.04
CA GLY A 172 -2.07 25.39 -13.54
C GLY A 172 -1.21 24.16 -13.78
N GLU A 173 -0.08 24.37 -14.47
CA GLU A 173 0.76 23.30 -15.01
C GLU A 173 1.12 22.19 -13.99
N PRO A 174 1.52 22.47 -12.73
CA PRO A 174 1.81 21.40 -11.79
C PRO A 174 0.59 20.52 -11.46
N ALA A 175 -0.59 21.12 -11.31
CA ALA A 175 -1.83 20.41 -11.05
C ALA A 175 -2.29 19.61 -12.29
N ASP A 176 -2.09 20.16 -13.48
CA ASP A 176 -2.41 19.51 -14.75
C ASP A 176 -1.57 18.26 -14.97
N ARG A 177 -0.27 18.32 -14.65
CA ARG A 177 0.63 17.15 -14.74
C ARG A 177 0.20 16.03 -13.81
N LEU A 178 -0.15 16.34 -12.57
CA LEU A 178 -0.65 15.34 -11.62
C LEU A 178 -1.97 14.73 -12.11
N ARG A 179 -2.92 15.57 -12.54
CA ARG A 179 -4.18 15.08 -13.13
C ARG A 179 -3.94 14.20 -14.34
N ALA A 180 -3.01 14.55 -15.23
CA ALA A 180 -2.70 13.75 -16.40
C ALA A 180 -2.25 12.32 -16.05
N GLU A 181 -1.44 12.15 -14.99
CA GLU A 181 -1.05 10.81 -14.54
C GLU A 181 -2.24 10.03 -13.95
N LEU A 182 -3.09 10.68 -13.15
CA LEU A 182 -4.30 10.05 -12.63
C LEU A 182 -5.26 9.65 -13.76
N LEU A 183 -5.40 10.48 -14.79
CA LEU A 183 -6.20 10.19 -15.99
C LEU A 183 -5.61 9.02 -16.78
N ALA A 184 -4.28 8.95 -16.91
CA ALA A 184 -3.61 7.85 -17.57
C ALA A 184 -3.86 6.51 -16.86
N VAL A 185 -3.91 6.50 -15.51
CA VAL A 185 -4.34 5.32 -14.76
C VAL A 185 -5.82 5.00 -15.00
N ARG A 186 -6.71 6.00 -14.92
CA ARG A 186 -8.16 5.82 -15.16
C ARG A 186 -8.42 5.13 -16.50
N ASP A 187 -7.61 5.47 -17.50
CA ASP A 187 -7.75 5.00 -18.88
C ASP A 187 -7.01 3.69 -19.18
N ALA A 188 -6.22 3.18 -18.23
CA ALA A 188 -5.64 1.86 -18.33
C ALA A 188 -6.72 0.78 -18.30
N LYS A 189 -6.59 -0.23 -19.19
CA LYS A 189 -7.59 -1.29 -19.33
C LYS A 189 -7.46 -2.36 -18.25
N ARG A 190 -6.24 -2.61 -17.78
CA ARG A 190 -5.89 -3.65 -16.79
C ARG A 190 -4.69 -3.18 -15.97
N LYS A 191 -4.42 -3.84 -14.85
CA LYS A 191 -3.28 -3.52 -13.95
C LYS A 191 -1.93 -3.49 -14.66
N ALA A 192 -1.72 -4.37 -15.64
CA ALA A 192 -0.48 -4.42 -16.43
C ALA A 192 -0.30 -3.24 -17.39
N ASP A 193 -1.39 -2.53 -17.70
CA ASP A 193 -1.39 -1.38 -18.61
C ASP A 193 -1.26 -0.04 -17.83
N VAL A 194 -1.15 -0.10 -16.48
CA VAL A 194 -0.97 1.09 -15.62
C VAL A 194 0.42 1.66 -15.84
N PRO A 195 0.56 2.95 -16.22
CA PRO A 195 1.86 3.54 -16.52
C PRO A 195 2.70 3.70 -15.25
N VAL A 196 4.01 3.67 -15.43
CA VAL A 196 4.95 4.10 -14.38
C VAL A 196 4.87 5.62 -14.26
N SER A 197 4.68 6.12 -13.04
CA SER A 197 4.54 7.55 -12.76
C SER A 197 5.78 8.06 -12.01
N PRO A 198 6.59 8.94 -12.63
CA PRO A 198 7.70 9.59 -11.93
C PRO A 198 7.24 10.46 -10.76
N ILE A 199 6.08 11.12 -10.86
CA ILE A 199 5.57 11.97 -9.77
C ILE A 199 5.17 11.11 -8.56
N ALA A 200 4.49 9.98 -8.79
CA ALA A 200 4.09 9.06 -7.73
C ALA A 200 5.32 8.42 -7.07
N LEU A 201 6.30 7.99 -7.87
CA LEU A 201 7.54 7.41 -7.33
C LEU A 201 8.38 8.43 -6.55
N GLY A 202 8.25 9.73 -6.83
CA GLY A 202 8.90 10.81 -6.09
C GLY A 202 8.17 11.26 -4.81
N LEU A 203 7.06 10.61 -4.44
CA LEU A 203 6.37 10.93 -3.19
C LEU A 203 7.23 10.57 -1.97
N THR A 204 7.23 11.45 -0.97
CA THR A 204 7.68 11.06 0.37
C THR A 204 6.54 10.33 1.05
N VAL A 205 6.76 9.05 1.35
CA VAL A 205 5.80 8.19 2.04
C VAL A 205 6.41 7.68 3.33
N LEU A 206 5.72 7.92 4.44
CA LEU A 206 6.07 7.39 5.75
C LEU A 206 4.88 6.66 6.34
N ARG A 207 5.15 5.66 7.15
CA ARG A 207 4.12 4.80 7.71
C ARG A 207 4.34 4.66 9.21
N HIS A 208 3.25 4.69 9.97
CA HIS A 208 3.24 4.37 11.39
C HIS A 208 2.80 2.92 11.60
N TRP A 209 3.62 2.18 12.35
CA TRP A 209 3.34 0.80 12.73
C TRP A 209 2.82 0.76 14.17
N GLY A 210 1.54 1.03 14.35
CA GLY A 210 0.91 1.09 15.66
C GLY A 210 -0.55 1.50 15.60
N ASP A 211 -1.10 1.89 16.75
CA ASP A 211 -2.39 2.55 16.81
C ASP A 211 -2.35 3.85 15.99
N PRO A 212 -3.46 4.26 15.34
CA PRO A 212 -3.48 5.49 14.58
C PRO A 212 -3.01 6.67 15.46
N ILE A 213 -2.13 7.53 14.94
CA ILE A 213 -1.71 8.77 15.62
C ILE A 213 -2.94 9.66 15.89
N THR A 214 -3.97 9.52 15.05
CA THR A 214 -5.26 10.17 15.16
C THR A 214 -6.33 9.31 14.51
N GLU A 215 -7.56 9.35 15.03
CA GLU A 215 -8.72 8.67 14.46
C GLU A 215 -9.29 9.37 13.21
N GLU A 216 -8.70 10.50 12.81
CA GLU A 216 -9.17 11.32 11.70
C GLU A 216 -8.72 10.76 10.33
N SER A 217 -9.62 10.81 9.35
CA SER A 217 -9.39 10.23 8.01
C SER A 217 -8.29 10.94 7.24
N VAL A 218 -8.26 12.28 7.31
CA VAL A 218 -7.26 13.10 6.62
C VAL A 218 -6.88 14.29 7.48
N VAL A 219 -5.59 14.43 7.75
CA VAL A 219 -5.03 15.56 8.51
C VAL A 219 -3.89 16.18 7.71
N LEU A 220 -3.92 17.50 7.51
CA LEU A 220 -2.76 18.25 7.06
C LEU A 220 -1.70 18.19 8.17
N ALA A 221 -0.50 17.77 7.83
CA ALA A 221 0.58 17.56 8.78
C ALA A 221 1.91 18.05 8.21
N GLU A 222 2.86 18.31 9.10
CA GLU A 222 4.20 18.77 8.77
C GLU A 222 5.23 17.82 9.39
N LEU A 223 6.03 17.22 8.52
CA LEU A 223 7.15 16.37 8.87
C LEU A 223 8.37 17.24 9.18
N GLN A 224 9.00 17.02 10.33
CA GLN A 224 10.23 17.73 10.71
C GLN A 224 11.45 16.96 10.20
N SER A 225 11.95 17.25 8.99
CA SER A 225 13.18 16.64 8.48
C SER A 225 14.41 17.54 8.71
N GLU A 226 15.61 16.96 8.58
CA GLU A 226 16.87 17.71 8.64
C GLU A 226 17.00 18.74 7.50
N THR A 227 16.36 18.49 6.35
CA THR A 227 16.39 19.38 5.18
C THR A 227 15.35 20.50 5.25
N GLY A 228 14.47 20.48 6.27
CA GLY A 228 13.43 21.48 6.51
C GLY A 228 12.04 20.86 6.66
N PRO A 229 11.04 21.63 7.12
CA PRO A 229 9.68 21.12 7.29
C PRO A 229 9.07 20.74 5.94
N LEU A 230 8.53 19.53 5.85
CA LEU A 230 7.82 19.04 4.68
C LEU A 230 6.32 18.93 4.97
N LEU A 231 5.52 19.70 4.23
CA LEU A 231 4.06 19.71 4.38
C LEU A 231 3.42 18.59 3.57
N GLY A 232 2.57 17.78 4.20
CA GLY A 232 1.85 16.69 3.54
C GLY A 232 0.55 16.33 4.24
N PHE A 233 0.01 15.17 3.92
CA PHE A 233 -1.23 14.67 4.52
C PHE A 233 -0.98 13.36 5.25
N LEU A 234 -1.43 13.29 6.50
CA LEU A 234 -1.58 12.06 7.25
C LEU A 234 -2.94 11.44 6.93
N LEU A 235 -2.91 10.26 6.33
CA LEU A 235 -4.06 9.47 5.90
C LEU A 235 -4.35 8.40 6.95
N ALA A 236 -5.61 8.34 7.41
CA ALA A 236 -6.12 7.42 8.43
C ALA A 236 -5.21 7.28 9.66
N GLY A 237 -4.62 8.40 10.09
CA GLY A 237 -3.69 8.45 11.22
C GLY A 237 -2.40 7.66 11.09
N ARG A 238 -2.09 7.07 9.93
CA ARG A 238 -1.03 6.06 9.81
C ARG A 238 -0.09 6.25 8.63
N VAL A 239 -0.54 6.85 7.52
CA VAL A 239 0.32 7.01 6.33
C VAL A 239 0.48 8.49 6.02
N PHE A 240 1.69 9.01 6.17
CA PHE A 240 2.00 10.36 5.71
C PHE A 240 2.45 10.31 4.25
N VAL A 241 1.89 11.20 3.44
CA VAL A 241 2.25 11.37 2.04
C VAL A 241 2.47 12.85 1.74
N SER A 242 3.56 13.15 1.05
CA SER A 242 3.87 14.49 0.54
C SER A 242 4.45 14.41 -0.86
N ALA A 243 4.12 15.39 -1.70
CA ALA A 243 4.88 15.65 -2.91
C ALA A 243 6.25 16.19 -2.48
N SER A 244 7.32 15.47 -2.77
CA SER A 244 8.69 15.95 -2.52
C SER A 244 9.19 16.75 -3.74
N SER A 245 10.08 17.71 -3.51
CA SER A 245 10.75 18.46 -4.59
C SER A 245 11.92 17.70 -5.22
N SER A 246 12.34 16.57 -4.65
CA SER A 246 13.36 15.68 -5.23
C SER A 246 12.67 14.63 -6.07
N TRP A 247 12.47 14.95 -7.34
CA TRP A 247 11.97 14.02 -8.35
C TRP A 247 13.13 13.06 -8.66
N SER A 248 13.35 12.07 -7.80
CA SER A 248 14.47 11.15 -8.00
C SER A 248 14.20 10.26 -9.20
N GLU A 249 15.27 9.91 -9.90
CA GLU A 249 15.23 8.89 -10.95
C GLU A 249 14.86 7.53 -10.35
N ALA A 250 14.14 6.76 -11.16
CA ALA A 250 13.37 5.58 -10.79
C ALA A 250 14.14 4.49 -10.02
N THR A 251 13.43 3.77 -9.15
CA THR A 251 13.60 2.32 -8.89
C THR A 251 12.37 1.80 -8.12
N ALA A 252 11.87 0.58 -8.27
CA ALA A 252 12.28 -0.59 -9.05
C ALA A 252 11.12 -1.11 -9.91
N ALA A 253 11.45 -1.92 -10.92
CA ALA A 253 10.47 -2.62 -11.77
C ALA A 253 9.45 -3.41 -10.91
N PRO A 254 8.23 -3.65 -11.43
CA PRO A 254 7.24 -4.49 -10.76
C PRO A 254 7.90 -5.79 -10.30
N SER A 255 7.81 -6.06 -9.00
CA SER A 255 8.23 -7.33 -8.46
C SER A 255 7.33 -8.39 -9.09
N GLY A 256 7.90 -9.17 -10.02
CA GLY A 256 7.23 -10.36 -10.52
C GLY A 256 6.88 -11.31 -9.38
N ARG A 257 6.19 -12.40 -9.70
CA ARG A 257 5.94 -13.46 -8.73
C ARG A 257 7.25 -13.90 -8.08
N LEU A 258 7.28 -13.87 -6.75
CA LEU A 258 8.40 -14.33 -5.96
C LEU A 258 8.17 -15.81 -5.64
N VAL A 259 9.21 -16.62 -5.77
CA VAL A 259 9.20 -18.04 -5.44
C VAL A 259 10.18 -18.27 -4.31
N TYR A 260 9.68 -18.79 -3.20
CA TYR A 260 10.44 -19.15 -2.01
C TYR A 260 10.44 -20.67 -1.86
N GLN A 261 11.59 -21.22 -1.49
CA GLN A 261 11.67 -22.58 -0.97
C GLN A 261 11.62 -22.50 0.55
N LEU A 262 10.67 -23.20 1.15
CA LEU A 262 10.47 -23.24 2.59
C LEU A 262 10.83 -24.63 3.08
N GLN A 263 11.70 -24.70 4.07
CA GLN A 263 11.81 -25.90 4.91
C GLN A 263 10.75 -25.78 6.01
N VAL A 264 9.77 -26.68 6.01
CA VAL A 264 8.70 -26.71 7.00
C VAL A 264 9.01 -27.78 8.04
N ASP A 265 9.15 -27.38 9.30
CA ASP A 265 9.35 -28.29 10.42
C ASP A 265 8.02 -28.87 10.91
N ALA A 266 8.10 -29.85 11.82
CA ALA A 266 6.92 -30.36 12.52
C ALA A 266 6.16 -29.22 13.22
N SER A 267 4.84 -29.39 13.32
CA SER A 267 3.96 -28.41 13.96
C SER A 267 4.41 -28.09 15.38
N VAL A 268 4.59 -26.80 15.67
CA VAL A 268 5.00 -26.30 16.99
C VAL A 268 3.79 -26.30 17.94
N ARG A 269 2.60 -25.97 17.43
CA ARG A 269 1.33 -25.98 18.20
C ARG A 269 0.11 -25.91 17.26
N GLY A 270 -0.73 -26.95 17.27
CA GLY A 270 -1.91 -27.01 16.38
C GLY A 270 -1.48 -26.95 14.91
N ASP A 271 -2.11 -26.07 14.12
CA ASP A 271 -1.80 -25.86 12.70
C ASP A 271 -0.60 -24.91 12.46
N VAL A 272 0.12 -24.51 13.51
CA VAL A 272 1.29 -23.64 13.40
C VAL A 272 2.53 -24.49 13.11
N ALA A 273 3.10 -24.32 11.91
CA ALA A 273 4.38 -24.91 11.51
C ALA A 273 5.49 -23.85 11.49
N SER A 274 6.70 -24.24 11.91
CA SER A 274 7.88 -23.39 11.74
C SER A 274 8.39 -23.50 10.31
N VAL A 275 8.73 -22.37 9.69
CA VAL A 275 9.21 -22.33 8.31
C VAL A 275 10.54 -21.59 8.23
N HIS A 276 11.52 -22.20 7.56
CA HIS A 276 12.80 -21.57 7.27
C HIS A 276 12.86 -21.24 5.78
N PRO A 277 12.68 -19.97 5.39
CA PRO A 277 12.78 -19.59 4.00
C PRO A 277 14.24 -19.67 3.56
N GLN A 278 14.51 -20.40 2.49
CA GLN A 278 15.76 -20.25 1.77
C GLN A 278 15.71 -18.92 1.01
N PRO A 279 16.83 -18.16 0.93
CA PRO A 279 16.87 -16.96 0.11
C PRO A 279 16.43 -17.31 -1.31
N PRO A 280 15.57 -16.48 -1.96
CA PRO A 280 15.19 -16.74 -3.34
C PRO A 280 16.46 -16.85 -4.19
N PRO A 281 16.54 -17.79 -5.14
CA PRO A 281 17.69 -17.87 -6.04
C PRO A 281 17.86 -16.49 -6.67
N GLN A 282 19.03 -15.86 -6.47
CA GLN A 282 19.33 -14.57 -7.11
C GLN A 282 19.02 -14.73 -8.58
N ALA A 283 18.17 -13.85 -9.14
CA ALA A 283 17.89 -13.86 -10.56
C ALA A 283 19.24 -13.76 -11.29
N GLY A 284 19.72 -14.89 -11.79
CA GLY A 284 20.98 -14.95 -12.51
C GLY A 284 20.86 -13.95 -13.64
N ARG A 285 21.76 -12.95 -13.67
CA ARG A 285 21.88 -12.03 -14.80
C ARG A 285 21.84 -12.89 -16.05
N ARG A 286 20.72 -12.87 -16.78
CA ARG A 286 20.68 -13.44 -18.13
C ARG A 286 21.76 -12.68 -18.88
N ARG A 287 22.88 -13.36 -19.16
CA ARG A 287 23.89 -12.83 -20.07
C ARG A 287 23.15 -12.58 -21.39
N ALA A 288 23.10 -11.31 -21.78
CA ALA A 288 22.75 -10.91 -23.14
C ALA A 288 23.74 -11.54 -24.12
#